data_AF-A0A178VRS7-F1
#
_entry.id   AF-A0A178VRS7-F1
#
_cell.length_a   1.000
_cell.length_b   1.000
_cell.length_c   1.000
_cell.angle_alpha   90.00
_cell.angle_beta   90.00
_cell.angle_gamma   90.00
#
_symmetry.space_group_name_H-M   'P 1'
#
loop_
_entity.id
_entity.type
_entity.pdbx_description
1 polymer ?
#
loop_
_entity_poly.entity_id
_entity_poly.type
_entity_poly.pdbx_seq_one_letter_code
_entity_poly.pdbx_strand_id
1 'polypeptide(L)'
;MCGRTRCTLRPDDFPRASHRHTVPTRFLHLDRYRPSYNVAPGSYIPVLRRDNEVVGGDGVVVHCMKWGLVPSFTKKNDKPDFFKMV
;
A
#
# COMPACT_ATOMS: atom_id res chain seq x y z
N MET A 1 -10.23 -11.71 -10.93
CA MET A 1 -9.56 -11.07 -9.79
C MET A 1 -8.36 -11.91 -9.37
N CYS A 2 -7.19 -11.32 -9.18
CA CYS A 2 -6.02 -12.01 -8.62
C CYS A 2 -6.09 -11.98 -7.08
N GLY A 3 -6.05 -13.15 -6.44
CA GLY A 3 -6.19 -13.31 -4.98
C GLY A 3 -4.91 -13.65 -4.24
N ARG A 4 -3.76 -13.76 -4.95
CA ARG A 4 -2.44 -14.03 -4.38
C ARG A 4 -1.36 -13.27 -5.14
N THR A 5 -0.28 -12.88 -4.47
CA THR A 5 0.88 -12.24 -5.11
C THR A 5 2.19 -12.57 -4.39
N ARG A 6 3.31 -12.40 -5.09
CA ARG A 6 4.66 -12.42 -4.52
C ARG A 6 5.11 -10.97 -4.27
N CYS A 7 5.53 -10.66 -3.04
CA CYS A 7 6.10 -9.37 -2.70
C CYS A 7 7.31 -9.56 -1.78
N THR A 8 8.50 -9.73 -2.38
CA THR A 8 9.73 -10.15 -1.68
C THR A 8 10.87 -9.12 -1.70
N LEU A 9 10.66 -7.96 -2.31
CA LEU A 9 11.70 -6.93 -2.38
C LEU A 9 11.96 -6.32 -1.00
N ARG A 10 13.16 -5.79 -0.78
CA ARG A 10 13.44 -5.00 0.43
C ARG A 10 12.71 -3.65 0.30
N PRO A 11 12.26 -3.05 1.42
CA PRO A 11 11.64 -1.73 1.42
C PRO A 11 12.34 -0.67 0.57
N ASP A 12 13.66 -0.60 0.70
CA ASP A 12 14.47 0.42 0.05
C ASP A 12 14.59 0.23 -1.47
N ASP A 13 14.23 -0.96 -1.97
CA ASP A 13 14.29 -1.29 -3.39
C ASP A 13 13.03 -0.85 -4.16
N PHE A 14 11.91 -0.55 -3.47
CA PHE A 14 10.64 -0.22 -4.13
C PHE A 14 10.71 1.01 -5.05
N PRO A 15 11.31 2.15 -4.66
CA PRO A 15 11.41 3.31 -5.53
C PRO A 15 12.23 3.01 -6.77
N ARG A 16 13.35 2.28 -6.62
CA ARG A 16 14.20 1.87 -7.74
C ARG A 16 13.47 0.94 -8.69
N ALA A 17 12.84 -0.11 -8.17
CA ALA A 17 12.08 -1.09 -8.95
C ALA A 17 10.87 -0.47 -9.68
N SER A 18 10.41 0.69 -9.22
CA SER A 18 9.30 1.44 -9.81
C SER A 18 9.76 2.64 -10.66
N HIS A 19 11.06 2.78 -10.93
CA HIS A 19 11.64 3.91 -11.67
C HIS A 19 11.37 5.29 -11.04
N ARG A 20 11.25 5.35 -9.70
CA ARG A 20 11.01 6.56 -8.89
C ARG A 20 12.15 6.86 -7.91
N HIS A 21 13.36 6.36 -8.15
CA HIS A 21 14.50 6.59 -7.26
C HIS A 21 15.14 7.97 -7.38
N THR A 22 14.78 8.76 -8.40
CA THR A 22 15.29 10.12 -8.64
C THR A 22 14.43 11.20 -8.00
N VAL A 23 13.28 10.85 -7.44
CA VAL A 23 12.36 11.78 -6.76
C VAL A 23 12.39 11.53 -5.25
N PRO A 24 12.10 12.56 -4.42
CA PRO A 24 11.97 12.38 -2.99
C PRO A 24 11.00 11.26 -2.65
N THR A 25 11.45 10.33 -1.81
CA THR A 25 10.65 9.20 -1.35
C THR A 25 10.48 9.25 0.16
N ARG A 26 9.24 9.18 0.62
CA ARG A 26 8.91 8.97 2.03
C ARG A 26 8.42 7.55 2.27
N PHE A 27 8.71 7.01 3.45
CA PHE A 27 8.33 5.67 3.84
C PHE A 27 7.36 5.72 5.02
N LEU A 28 6.20 5.07 4.89
CA LEU A 28 5.16 5.04 5.93
C LEU A 28 4.78 3.60 6.30
N HIS A 29 4.73 3.34 7.61
CA HIS A 29 4.32 2.07 8.21
C HIS A 29 5.12 0.83 7.72
N LEU A 30 6.39 1.01 7.35
CA LEU A 30 7.26 -0.08 6.88
C LEU A 30 7.41 -1.23 7.89
N ASP A 31 7.27 -0.94 9.18
CA ASP A 31 7.27 -1.92 10.28
C ASP A 31 6.21 -3.03 10.10
N ARG A 32 5.15 -2.76 9.33
CA ARG A 32 4.07 -3.71 9.04
C ARG A 32 4.36 -4.62 7.86
N TYR A 33 5.34 -4.29 7.01
CA TYR A 33 5.66 -5.07 5.84
C TYR A 33 6.46 -6.31 6.19
N ARG A 34 5.97 -7.47 5.71
CA ARG A 34 6.65 -8.76 5.82
C ARG A 34 6.85 -9.32 4.40
N PRO A 35 8.08 -9.29 3.86
CA PRO A 35 8.37 -9.89 2.56
C PRO A 35 7.89 -11.34 2.51
N SER A 36 7.18 -11.71 1.44
CA SER A 36 6.62 -13.04 1.30
C SER A 36 6.47 -13.44 -0.16
N TYR A 37 6.78 -14.70 -0.45
CA TYR A 37 6.53 -15.31 -1.75
C TYR A 37 5.04 -15.50 -2.04
N ASN A 38 4.20 -15.40 -1.01
CA ASN A 38 2.82 -15.83 -1.11
C ASN A 38 1.86 -15.01 -0.23
N VAL A 39 1.65 -13.75 -0.61
CA VAL A 39 0.78 -12.78 0.07
C VAL A 39 -0.68 -13.02 -0.31
N ALA A 40 -1.58 -12.89 0.67
CA ALA A 40 -3.03 -13.00 0.52
C ALA A 40 -3.75 -11.71 1.01
N PRO A 41 -5.04 -11.50 0.66
CA PRO A 41 -5.85 -10.40 1.18
C PRO A 41 -5.81 -10.32 2.71
N GLY A 42 -5.93 -9.13 3.25
CA GLY A 42 -5.78 -8.83 4.67
C GLY A 42 -4.34 -8.58 5.12
N SER A 43 -3.33 -8.97 4.31
CA SER A 43 -1.92 -8.67 4.58
C SER A 43 -1.59 -7.20 4.35
N TYR A 44 -0.53 -6.69 5.00
CA TYR A 44 0.03 -5.38 4.68
C TYR A 44 1.03 -5.48 3.54
N ILE A 45 0.81 -4.71 2.47
CA ILE A 45 1.67 -4.66 1.29
C ILE A 45 2.16 -3.23 1.03
N PRO A 46 3.38 -3.05 0.51
CA PRO A 46 3.88 -1.75 0.13
C PRO A 46 3.18 -1.28 -1.14
N VAL A 47 2.62 -0.07 -1.10
CA VAL A 47 1.97 0.59 -2.21
C VAL A 47 2.72 1.90 -2.49
N LEU A 48 3.13 2.09 -3.74
CA LEU A 48 3.69 3.36 -4.18
C LEU A 48 2.55 4.31 -4.55
N ARG A 49 2.47 5.47 -3.91
CA ARG A 49 1.49 6.51 -4.22
C ARG A 49 2.15 7.87 -4.36
N ARG A 50 1.49 8.82 -5.01
CA ARG A 50 1.93 10.22 -5.02
C ARG A 50 1.99 10.77 -3.60
N ASP A 51 3.01 11.56 -3.29
CA ASP A 51 3.05 12.34 -2.06
C ASP A 51 2.27 13.64 -2.25
N ASN A 52 1.16 13.78 -1.51
CA ASN A 52 0.31 14.96 -1.57
C ASN A 52 0.79 16.07 -0.62
N GLU A 53 1.76 15.78 0.25
CA GLU A 53 2.38 16.78 1.14
C GLU A 53 3.42 17.63 0.41
N VAL A 54 3.89 17.18 -0.76
CA VAL A 54 4.85 17.92 -1.60
C VAL A 54 4.08 18.77 -2.60
N VAL A 55 3.88 20.05 -2.30
CA VAL A 55 3.23 21.00 -3.21
C VAL A 55 4.09 21.18 -4.47
N GLY A 56 3.53 20.86 -5.64
CA GLY A 56 4.18 21.06 -6.94
C GLY A 56 5.30 20.07 -7.29
N GLY A 57 5.50 19.00 -6.51
CA GLY A 57 6.56 18.03 -6.75
C GLY A 57 6.07 16.63 -7.14
N ASP A 58 6.94 15.87 -7.82
CA ASP A 58 6.72 14.48 -8.23
C ASP A 58 7.10 13.44 -7.15
N GLY A 59 7.10 13.87 -5.88
CA GLY A 59 7.43 13.02 -4.73
C GLY A 59 6.51 11.81 -4.61
N VAL A 60 7.05 10.73 -4.04
CA VAL A 60 6.31 9.48 -3.84
C VAL A 60 6.37 9.01 -2.39
N VAL A 61 5.37 8.24 -2.00
CA VAL A 61 5.32 7.55 -0.71
C VAL A 61 5.27 6.05 -0.95
N VAL A 62 6.20 5.33 -0.35
CA VAL A 62 6.08 3.88 -0.14
C VAL A 62 5.28 3.68 1.14
N HIS A 63 4.00 3.37 0.99
CA HIS A 63 3.07 3.23 2.11
C HIS A 63 2.64 1.78 2.26
N CYS A 64 2.89 1.18 3.43
CA CYS A 64 2.40 -0.16 3.71
C CYS A 64 0.93 -0.13 4.13
N MET A 65 0.07 -0.59 3.22
CA MET A 65 -1.39 -0.56 3.36
C MET A 65 -1.95 -1.97 3.44
N LYS A 66 -3.09 -2.13 4.12
CA LYS A 66 -3.80 -3.40 4.18
C LYS A 66 -4.40 -3.71 2.80
N TRP A 67 -4.14 -4.91 2.28
CA TRP A 67 -4.77 -5.38 1.04
C TRP A 67 -6.23 -5.74 1.32
N GLY A 68 -7.14 -4.85 0.92
CA GLY A 68 -8.57 -4.96 1.15
C GLY A 68 -9.10 -3.62 1.60
N LEU A 69 -9.75 -2.91 0.69
CA LEU A 69 -10.31 -1.59 0.97
C LEU A 69 -11.35 -1.70 2.09
N VAL A 70 -11.16 -0.87 3.13
CA VAL A 70 -12.19 -0.62 4.14
C VAL A 70 -12.75 0.77 3.84
N PRO A 71 -13.99 0.88 3.35
CA PRO A 71 -14.60 2.18 3.08
C PRO A 71 -14.65 3.07 4.31
N SER A 72 -14.56 4.38 4.12
CA SER A 72 -14.54 5.37 5.21
C SER A 72 -15.82 5.38 6.05
N PHE A 73 -16.94 4.95 5.47
CA PHE A 73 -18.24 4.86 6.13
C PHE A 73 -18.45 3.53 6.89
N THR A 74 -17.50 2.60 6.87
CA THR A 74 -17.60 1.33 7.61
C THR A 74 -17.37 1.56 9.10
N LYS A 75 -18.34 1.18 9.95
CA LYS A 75 -18.15 1.23 11.41
C LYS A 75 -17.35 0.02 11.89
N LYS A 76 -16.61 0.16 12.98
CA LYS A 76 -15.72 -0.87 13.54
C LYS A 76 -16.39 -2.23 13.77
N ASN A 77 -17.67 -2.21 14.15
CA ASN A 77 -18.45 -3.41 14.48
C ASN A 77 -19.51 -3.74 13.43
N ASP A 78 -19.55 -3.03 12.30
CA ASP A 78 -20.48 -3.37 11.23
C ASP A 78 -20.06 -4.70 10.61
N LYS A 79 -21.04 -5.55 10.34
CA LYS A 79 -20.80 -6.71 9.48
C LYS A 79 -20.37 -6.20 8.10
N PRO A 80 -19.33 -6.77 7.47
CA PRO A 80 -18.96 -6.40 6.12
C PRO A 80 -20.14 -6.60 5.18
N ASP A 81 -20.66 -5.51 4.63
CA ASP A 81 -21.62 -5.52 3.54
C ASP A 81 -20.86 -5.23 2.25
N PHE A 82 -20.62 -6.28 1.48
CA PHE A 82 -19.82 -6.22 0.24
C PHE A 82 -20.56 -5.56 -0.93
N PHE A 83 -21.85 -5.24 -0.79
CA PHE A 83 -22.69 -4.66 -1.83
C PHE A 83 -23.11 -3.21 -1.53
N LYS A 84 -22.84 -2.73 -0.32
CA LYS A 84 -23.14 -1.35 0.07
C LYS A 84 -22.23 -0.37 -0.69
N MET A 85 -22.78 0.23 -1.73
CA MET A 85 -22.20 1.40 -2.39
C MET A 85 -22.84 2.66 -1.80
N VAL A 86 -22.01 3.66 -1.51
CA VAL A 86 -22.42 4.96 -0.94
C VAL A 86 -22.08 6.04 -1.94
#